data_AF-A0A7C1VRC3-F1
#
_entry.id   AF-A0A7C1VRC3-F1
#
_cell.length_a   1.000
_cell.length_b   1.000
_cell.length_c   1.000
_cell.angle_alpha   90.00
_cell.angle_beta   90.00
_cell.angle_gamma   90.00
#
_symmetry.space_group_name_H-M   'P 1'
#
loop_
_entity.id
_entity.type
_entity.pdbx_description
1 polymer ?
#
loop_
_entity_poly.entity_id
_entity_poly.type
_entity_poly.pdbx_seq_one_letter_code
_entity_poly.pdbx_strand_id
1 'polypeptide(L)'
;MKVEVIKGLGGKCVCCGESCKEFLTVDHINGDGAAHRERLKRSYAVYRDIRNQNFPRDKYRLLCSNCHNSISWYGYCPHVVETSRFENYMHLQMK
;
A
#
# COMPACT_ATOMS: atom_id res chain seq x y z
N MET A 1 16.72 6.85 -0.88
CA MET A 1 16.16 5.50 -0.61
C MET A 1 14.63 5.47 -0.45
N LYS A 2 14.00 5.92 0.67
CA LYS A 2 12.52 5.85 0.84
C LYS A 2 11.75 6.55 -0.29
N VAL A 3 12.17 7.76 -0.66
CA VAL A 3 11.57 8.56 -1.75
C VAL A 3 11.61 7.84 -3.10
N GLU A 4 12.69 7.12 -3.38
CA GLU A 4 12.85 6.40 -4.66
C GLU A 4 11.95 5.18 -4.73
N VAL A 5 11.81 4.44 -3.62
CA VAL A 5 10.84 3.34 -3.52
C VAL A 5 9.42 3.86 -3.67
N ILE A 6 9.09 4.99 -3.02
CA ILE A 6 7.77 5.62 -3.19
C ILE A 6 7.53 5.96 -4.66
N LYS A 7 8.47 6.63 -5.33
CA LYS A 7 8.34 6.95 -6.76
C LYS A 7 8.21 5.68 -7.62
N GLY A 8 9.07 4.68 -7.38
CA GLY A 8 9.07 3.41 -8.11
C GLY A 8 7.78 2.63 -7.96
N LEU A 9 7.13 2.68 -6.79
CA LEU A 9 5.86 2.00 -6.52
C LEU A 9 4.60 2.83 -6.85
N GLY A 10 4.76 4.02 -7.46
CA GLY A 10 3.63 4.78 -8.02
C GLY A 10 3.26 6.07 -7.27
N GLY A 11 3.95 6.39 -6.18
CA GLY A 11 3.91 7.70 -5.54
C GLY A 11 2.66 8.01 -4.69
N LYS A 12 1.71 7.09 -4.60
CA LYS A 12 0.46 7.28 -3.85
C LYS A 12 -0.09 5.98 -3.28
N CYS A 13 -0.93 6.10 -2.26
CA CYS A 13 -1.73 5.03 -1.71
C CYS A 13 -2.62 4.44 -2.80
N VAL A 14 -2.55 3.13 -3.03
CA VAL A 14 -3.38 2.46 -4.05
C VAL A 14 -4.85 2.36 -3.64
N CYS A 15 -5.17 2.59 -2.35
CA CYS A 15 -6.53 2.51 -1.82
C CYS A 15 -7.25 3.86 -1.91
N CYS A 16 -6.71 4.91 -1.27
CA CYS A 16 -7.39 6.21 -1.13
C CYS A 16 -6.72 7.37 -1.88
N GLY A 17 -5.63 7.13 -2.60
CA GLY A 17 -4.95 8.16 -3.40
C GLY A 17 -4.05 9.13 -2.64
N GLU A 18 -3.95 9.05 -1.30
CA GLU A 18 -2.99 9.84 -0.50
C GLU A 18 -1.58 9.81 -1.10
N SER A 19 -0.93 10.96 -1.24
CA SER A 19 0.37 11.12 -1.91
C SER A 19 1.45 11.80 -1.06
N CYS A 20 1.12 12.25 0.14
CA CYS A 20 2.07 12.80 1.11
C CYS A 20 3.03 11.69 1.55
N LYS A 21 4.30 11.80 1.16
CA LYS A 21 5.34 10.78 1.36
C LYS A 21 5.54 10.39 2.84
N GLU A 22 5.25 11.30 3.76
CA GLU A 22 5.30 11.11 5.22
C GLU A 22 4.24 10.11 5.69
N PHE A 23 3.07 10.08 5.04
CA PHE A 23 1.98 9.16 5.38
C PHE A 23 2.07 7.82 4.65
N LEU A 24 2.97 7.70 3.67
CA LEU A 24 3.12 6.48 2.88
C LEU A 24 4.02 5.44 3.56
N THR A 25 3.55 4.20 3.51
CA THR A 25 4.26 2.99 3.90
C THR A 25 4.22 1.96 2.76
N VAL A 26 5.21 1.08 2.74
CA VAL A 26 5.23 -0.09 1.87
C VAL A 26 4.45 -1.21 2.53
N ASP A 27 3.55 -1.81 1.77
CA ASP A 27 2.80 -2.99 2.16
C ASP A 27 3.21 -4.19 1.29
N HIS A 28 3.32 -5.35 1.93
CA HIS A 28 3.60 -6.63 1.28
C HIS A 28 2.27 -7.25 0.84
N ILE A 29 2.03 -7.31 -0.48
CA ILE A 29 0.74 -7.76 -1.03
C ILE A 29 0.42 -9.20 -0.58
N ASN A 30 1.45 -10.03 -0.42
CA ASN A 30 1.31 -11.44 -0.02
C ASN A 30 1.29 -11.65 1.50
N GLY A 31 1.30 -10.59 2.32
CA GLY A 31 1.32 -10.70 3.78
C GLY A 31 2.61 -11.29 4.37
N ASP A 32 3.68 -11.43 3.58
CA ASP A 32 4.95 -12.06 3.93
C ASP A 32 5.96 -11.09 4.57
N GLY A 33 5.51 -9.92 5.03
CA GLY A 33 6.38 -8.87 5.55
C GLY A 33 7.20 -9.28 6.77
N ALA A 34 6.66 -10.14 7.64
CA ALA A 34 7.39 -10.67 8.81
C ALA A 34 8.56 -11.55 8.38
N ALA A 35 8.30 -12.57 7.54
CA ALA A 35 9.31 -13.47 6.99
C ALA A 35 10.36 -12.71 6.18
N HIS A 36 9.94 -11.69 5.41
CA HIS A 36 10.87 -10.85 4.68
C HIS A 36 11.82 -10.09 5.63
N ARG A 37 11.29 -9.46 6.69
CA ARG A 37 12.12 -8.74 7.67
C ARG A 37 13.09 -9.67 8.41
N GLU A 38 12.63 -10.86 8.77
CA GLU A 38 13.45 -11.90 9.41
C GLU A 38 14.63 -12.31 8.51
N ARG A 39 14.36 -12.62 7.24
CA ARG A 39 15.38 -12.98 6.24
C ARG A 39 16.46 -11.91 6.10
N LEU A 40 16.09 -10.64 6.14
CA LEU A 40 17.02 -9.53 5.94
C LEU A 40 17.82 -9.16 7.20
N LYS A 41 17.45 -9.67 8.38
CA LYS A 41 18.10 -9.42 9.69
C LYS A 41 18.20 -7.94 10.11
N ARG A 42 17.65 -7.00 9.33
CA ARG A 42 17.67 -5.53 9.57
C ARG A 42 16.43 -4.86 8.98
N SER A 43 15.72 -4.07 9.77
CA SER A 43 14.48 -3.38 9.37
C SER A 43 14.65 -2.42 8.17
N TYR A 44 15.76 -1.67 8.12
CA TYR A 44 16.05 -0.75 7.00
C TYR A 44 16.43 -1.44 5.69
N ALA A 45 16.66 -2.76 5.70
CA ALA A 45 17.05 -3.50 4.51
C ALA A 45 15.89 -3.68 3.51
N VAL A 46 14.62 -3.58 3.95
CA VAL A 46 13.46 -3.79 3.10
C VAL A 46 13.42 -2.80 1.93
N TYR A 47 13.57 -1.50 2.19
CA TYR A 47 13.57 -0.48 1.14
C TYR A 47 14.74 -0.64 0.15
N ARG A 48 15.90 -1.08 0.65
CA ARG A 48 17.07 -1.36 -0.19
C ARG A 48 16.82 -2.58 -1.09
N ASP A 49 16.25 -3.64 -0.52
CA ASP A 49 15.93 -4.88 -1.23
C ASP A 49 14.89 -4.63 -2.34
N ILE A 50 13.82 -3.88 -2.05
CA ILE A 50 12.81 -3.47 -3.03
C ILE A 50 13.44 -2.67 -4.19
N ARG A 51 14.33 -1.72 -3.86
CA ARG A 51 15.05 -0.95 -4.88
C ARG A 51 15.92 -1.86 -5.75
N ASN A 52 16.66 -2.79 -5.14
CA ASN A 52 17.56 -3.69 -5.86
C ASN A 52 16.81 -4.67 -6.77
N GLN A 53 15.55 -4.98 -6.44
CA GLN A 53 14.65 -5.76 -7.30
C GLN A 53 13.92 -4.92 -8.36
N ASN A 54 14.29 -3.65 -8.54
CA ASN A 54 13.67 -2.72 -9.48
C ASN A 54 12.16 -2.52 -9.24
N PHE A 55 11.77 -2.37 -7.97
CA PHE A 55 10.41 -1.98 -7.55
C PHE A 55 9.30 -2.93 -8.02
N PRO A 56 9.32 -4.23 -7.63
CA PRO A 56 8.35 -5.22 -8.11
C PRO A 56 6.95 -4.93 -7.55
N ARG A 57 6.11 -4.30 -8.37
CA ARG A 57 4.75 -3.83 -8.02
C ARG A 57 3.72 -4.97 -7.86
N ASP A 58 4.08 -6.16 -8.30
CA ASP A 58 3.35 -7.41 -8.07
C ASP A 58 3.52 -7.93 -6.62
N LYS A 59 4.60 -7.53 -5.93
CA LYS A 59 4.90 -7.95 -4.55
C LYS A 59 4.66 -6.86 -3.51
N TYR A 60 4.84 -5.61 -3.92
CA TYR A 60 4.75 -4.46 -3.02
C TYR A 60 3.79 -3.41 -3.56
N ARG A 61 3.03 -2.81 -2.65
CA ARG A 61 2.22 -1.62 -2.93
C ARG A 61 2.48 -0.52 -1.92
N LEU A 62 2.07 0.69 -2.26
CA LEU A 62 2.03 1.79 -1.31
C LEU A 62 0.64 1.90 -0.70
N LEU A 63 0.60 2.08 0.61
CA LEU A 63 -0.59 2.43 1.36
C LEU A 63 -0.29 3.64 2.24
N CYS A 64 -1.30 4.45 2.55
CA CYS A 64 -1.18 5.40 3.65
C CYS A 64 -1.27 4.64 4.99
N SER A 65 -0.77 5.24 6.08
CA SER A 65 -0.76 4.64 7.41
C SER A 65 -2.15 4.11 7.83
N ASN A 66 -3.22 4.85 7.55
CA ASN A 66 -4.58 4.43 7.92
C ASN A 66 -5.05 3.23 7.10
N CYS A 67 -4.80 3.20 5.79
CA CYS A 67 -5.18 2.07 4.94
C CYS A 67 -4.38 0.81 5.32
N HIS A 68 -3.07 0.94 5.54
CA HIS A 68 -2.22 -0.16 5.99
C HIS A 68 -2.69 -0.73 7.33
N ASN A 69 -2.97 0.14 8.30
CA ASN A 69 -3.46 -0.28 9.61
C ASN A 69 -4.82 -0.97 9.48
N SER A 70 -5.76 -0.40 8.73
CA SER A 70 -7.08 -1.01 8.55
C SER A 70 -6.98 -2.44 8.00
N ILE A 71 -6.17 -2.65 6.96
CA ILE A 71 -5.95 -3.98 6.39
C ILE A 71 -5.26 -4.91 7.40
N SER A 72 -4.27 -4.42 8.14
CA SER A 72 -3.53 -5.23 9.13
C SER A 72 -4.41 -5.68 10.30
N TRP A 73 -5.30 -4.82 10.79
CA TRP A 73 -6.12 -5.10 11.98
C TRP A 73 -7.45 -5.76 11.64
N TYR A 74 -8.07 -5.39 10.51
CA TYR A 74 -9.43 -5.80 10.18
C TYR A 74 -9.53 -6.64 8.90
N GLY A 75 -8.43 -6.79 8.15
CA GLY A 75 -8.41 -7.53 6.87
C GLY A 75 -9.00 -6.74 5.69
N TYR A 76 -9.52 -5.53 5.90
CA TYR A 76 -10.07 -4.68 4.84
C TYR A 76 -9.85 -3.19 5.13
N CYS A 77 -10.05 -2.34 4.11
CA CYS A 77 -10.08 -0.88 4.27
C CYS A 77 -11.49 -0.33 3.97
N PRO A 78 -12.10 0.50 4.82
CA PRO A 78 -13.44 1.06 4.57
C PRO A 78 -13.58 1.78 3.22
N HIS A 79 -12.52 2.41 2.71
CA HIS A 79 -12.56 3.08 1.41
C HIS A 79 -12.92 2.13 0.25
N VAL A 80 -12.56 0.83 0.31
CA VAL A 80 -12.94 -0.13 -0.74
C VAL A 80 -14.42 -0.56 -0.66
N VAL A 81 -15.03 -0.40 0.52
CA VAL A 81 -16.46 -0.65 0.73
C VAL A 81 -17.27 0.59 0.34
N GLU A 82 -16.78 1.77 0.67
CA GLU A 82 -17.40 3.05 0.31
C GLU A 82 -17.38 3.32 -1.20
N THR A 83 -16.32 2.95 -1.93
CA THR A 83 -16.31 3.06 -3.39
C THR A 83 -17.44 2.25 -4.02
N SER A 84 -17.68 1.02 -3.55
CA SER A 84 -18.81 0.20 -4.03
C SER A 84 -20.17 0.83 -3.75
N ARG A 85 -20.33 1.49 -2.59
CA ARG A 85 -21.57 2.20 -2.23
C ARG A 85 -21.77 3.46 -3.04
N PHE A 86 -20.70 4.21 -3.32
CA PHE A 86 -20.74 5.41 -4.13
C PHE A 86 -21.05 5.11 -5.60
N GLU A 87 -20.42 4.09 -6.19
CA GLU A 87 -20.71 3.64 -7.57
C GLU A 87 -22.18 3.20 -7.70
N ASN A 88 -22.68 2.43 -6.73
CA ASN A 88 -24.09 2.03 -6.68
C ASN A 88 -25.02 3.25 -6.55
N TYR A 89 -24.68 4.23 -5.72
CA TYR A 89 -25.47 5.45 -5.58
C TYR A 89 -25.47 6.30 -6.87
N MET A 90 -24.33 6.51 -7.51
CA MET A 90 -24.24 7.24 -8.79
C MET A 90 -25.04 6.55 -9.90
N HIS A 91 -25.03 5.20 -9.96
CA HIS A 91 -25.84 4.46 -10.93
C HIS A 91 -27.35 4.59 -10.67
N LEU A 92 -27.77 4.70 -9.40
CA LEU A 92 -29.18 4.90 -9.02
C LEU A 92 -29.68 6.32 -9.31
N GLN A 93 -28.81 7.34 -9.26
CA GLN A 93 -29.18 8.74 -9.53
C GLN A 93 -29.17 9.12 -11.02
N MET A 94 -28.65 8.25 -11.89
CA MET A 94 -28.62 8.43 -13.35
C MET A 94 -29.73 7.66 -14.09
N LYS A 95 -30.70 7.12 -13.35
CA LYS A 95 -31.96 6.54 -13.86
C LYS A 95 -33.12 7.45 -13.46
#